data_AF-A0A7C1EQL2-F1
#
_entry.id   AF-A0A7C1EQL2-F1
#
_cell.length_a   1.000
_cell.length_b   1.000
_cell.length_c   1.000
_cell.angle_alpha   90.00
_cell.angle_beta   90.00
_cell.angle_gamma   90.00
#
_symmetry.space_group_name_H-M   'P 1'
#
loop_
_entity.id
_entity.type
_entity.pdbx_description
1 polymer ?
#
loop_
_entity_poly.entity_id
_entity_poly.type
_entity_poly.pdbx_seq_one_letter_code
_entity_poly.pdbx_strand_id
1 'polypeptide(L)'
;MKKLKPRKWMAFLGLAILFALVGTQDLSAQRRMRDRPFADPSRRAERFDMLMKLKLVEALDLSSEQGDRFLPVFNQYRQKTQRLLRARGELMRDLSRHVRLKMGALEEGEENGELSEGELKERLARLGEIRRQQEANREEFYQNAGQTLSTEQLARLIVFEERFAREIVRNLPNP
;
A
#
# COMPACT_ATOMS: atom_id res chain seq x y z
N MET A 1 -46.15 -3.75 58.43
CA MET A 1 -45.38 -4.17 57.23
C MET A 1 -46.30 -4.15 56.01
N LYS A 2 -46.14 -3.18 55.09
CA LYS A 2 -47.04 -3.00 53.93
C LYS A 2 -46.63 -3.92 52.78
N LYS A 3 -47.47 -4.90 52.43
CA LYS A 3 -47.30 -5.79 51.26
C LYS A 3 -47.45 -4.97 49.98
N LEU A 4 -46.41 -4.90 49.15
CA LEU A 4 -46.48 -4.28 47.83
C LEU A 4 -47.42 -5.08 46.91
N LYS A 5 -48.32 -4.38 46.22
CA LYS A 5 -49.29 -4.97 45.28
C LYS A 5 -48.59 -5.56 44.04
N PRO A 6 -48.94 -6.79 43.60
CA PRO A 6 -48.21 -7.54 42.55
C PRO A 6 -48.27 -6.91 41.15
N ARG A 7 -49.18 -5.95 40.90
CA ARG A 7 -49.33 -5.31 39.58
C ARG A 7 -48.17 -4.38 39.19
N LYS A 8 -47.41 -3.84 40.15
CA LYS A 8 -46.26 -2.96 39.84
C LYS A 8 -45.02 -3.73 39.38
N TRP A 9 -44.85 -4.97 39.83
CA TRP A 9 -43.73 -5.83 39.46
C TRP A 9 -43.83 -6.32 38.02
N MET A 10 -45.05 -6.63 37.55
CA MET A 10 -45.31 -7.01 36.15
C MET A 10 -44.96 -5.88 35.17
N ALA A 11 -45.23 -4.61 35.54
CA ALA A 11 -44.89 -3.45 34.71
C ALA A 11 -43.37 -3.22 34.61
N PHE A 12 -42.64 -3.43 35.71
CA PHE A 12 -41.18 -3.40 35.71
C PHE A 12 -40.56 -4.58 34.93
N LEU A 13 -41.15 -5.77 35.00
CA LEU A 13 -40.71 -6.93 34.24
C LEU A 13 -40.90 -6.71 32.72
N GLY A 14 -42.04 -6.12 32.32
CA GLY A 14 -42.31 -5.78 30.93
C GLY A 14 -41.36 -4.72 30.37
N LEU A 15 -40.98 -3.72 31.17
CA LEU A 15 -40.04 -2.68 30.77
C LEU A 15 -38.59 -3.21 30.66
N ALA A 16 -38.20 -4.14 31.54
CA ALA A 16 -36.89 -4.78 31.50
C ALA A 16 -36.74 -5.70 30.27
N ILE A 17 -37.81 -6.39 29.86
CA ILE A 17 -37.83 -7.20 28.62
C ILE A 17 -37.73 -6.30 27.38
N LEU A 18 -38.34 -5.11 27.39
CA LEU A 18 -38.25 -4.15 26.29
C LEU A 18 -36.81 -3.62 26.10
N PHE A 19 -36.08 -3.37 27.20
CA PHE A 19 -34.68 -2.96 27.15
C PHE A 19 -33.74 -4.11 26.72
N ALA A 20 -34.04 -5.35 27.11
CA ALA A 20 -33.28 -6.53 26.70
C ALA A 20 -33.43 -6.83 25.19
N LEU A 21 -34.58 -6.52 24.58
CA LEU A 21 -34.81 -6.72 23.14
C LEU A 21 -34.11 -5.67 22.27
N VAL A 22 -33.99 -4.42 22.71
CA VAL A 22 -33.27 -3.37 21.96
C VAL A 22 -31.75 -3.56 22.05
N GLY A 23 -31.23 -4.05 23.17
CA GLY A 23 -29.78 -4.27 23.37
C GLY A 23 -29.14 -5.41 22.57
N THR A 24 -29.93 -6.23 21.86
CA THR A 24 -29.39 -7.32 21.03
C THR A 24 -29.08 -6.90 19.59
N GLN A 25 -29.55 -5.73 19.15
CA GLN A 25 -29.35 -5.28 17.76
C GLN A 25 -27.94 -4.71 17.50
N ASP A 26 -27.20 -4.31 18.54
CA ASP A 26 -25.86 -3.74 18.41
C ASP A 26 -24.73 -4.77 18.26
N LEU A 27 -24.92 -6.02 18.68
CA LEU A 27 -23.91 -7.09 18.48
C LEU A 27 -23.73 -7.45 16.99
N SER A 28 -24.76 -7.22 16.18
CA SER A 28 -24.72 -7.40 14.72
C SER A 28 -23.96 -6.29 13.99
N ALA A 29 -23.81 -5.10 14.57
CA ALA A 29 -23.07 -4.00 13.94
C ALA A 29 -21.54 -4.25 13.96
N GLN A 30 -21.02 -4.86 15.03
CA GLN A 30 -19.61 -5.27 15.10
C GLN A 30 -19.27 -6.47 14.21
N ARG A 31 -20.23 -7.38 13.93
CA ARG A 31 -20.00 -8.47 12.97
C ARG A 31 -19.93 -8.02 11.51
N ARG A 32 -20.63 -6.94 11.13
CA ARG A 32 -20.56 -6.39 9.76
C ARG A 32 -19.24 -5.68 9.42
N MET A 33 -18.37 -5.38 10.40
CA MET A 33 -17.02 -4.89 10.11
C MET A 33 -16.02 -6.00 9.81
N ARG A 34 -16.29 -7.25 10.22
CA ARG A 34 -15.38 -8.38 10.02
C ARG A 34 -15.48 -8.97 8.61
N ASP A 35 -16.63 -8.82 7.95
CA ASP A 35 -16.89 -9.33 6.60
C ASP A 35 -16.92 -8.21 5.54
N ARG A 36 -16.17 -7.11 5.73
CA ARG A 36 -15.90 -6.25 4.58
C ARG A 36 -15.02 -7.06 3.61
N PRO A 37 -15.48 -7.33 2.38
CA PRO A 37 -14.62 -7.97 1.39
C PRO A 37 -13.35 -7.13 1.33
N PHE A 38 -12.20 -7.78 1.54
CA PHE A 38 -10.89 -7.16 1.45
C PHE A 38 -10.93 -6.13 0.33
N ALA A 39 -10.80 -4.85 0.67
CA ALA A 39 -10.84 -3.79 -0.33
C ALA A 39 -9.85 -4.21 -1.42
N ASP A 40 -10.36 -4.42 -2.64
CA ASP A 40 -9.61 -4.91 -3.79
C ASP A 40 -8.22 -4.24 -3.79
N PRO A 41 -7.12 -5.01 -3.67
CA PRO A 41 -5.77 -4.46 -3.65
C PRO A 41 -5.52 -3.50 -4.81
N SER A 42 -6.12 -3.75 -5.97
CA SER A 42 -6.05 -2.88 -7.15
C SER A 42 -6.66 -1.50 -6.86
N ARG A 43 -7.86 -1.48 -6.27
CA ARG A 43 -8.54 -0.22 -5.88
C ARG A 43 -7.80 0.54 -4.79
N ARG A 44 -7.09 -0.16 -3.89
CA ARG A 44 -6.23 0.50 -2.88
C ARG A 44 -5.02 1.16 -3.55
N ALA A 45 -4.37 0.48 -4.48
CA ALA A 45 -3.24 1.02 -5.24
C ALA A 45 -3.64 2.25 -6.07
N GLU A 46 -4.79 2.19 -6.76
CA GLU A 46 -5.31 3.32 -7.54
C GLU A 46 -5.62 4.55 -6.67
N ARG A 47 -6.27 4.35 -5.51
CA ARG A 47 -6.53 5.44 -4.56
C ARG A 47 -5.24 6.05 -4.03
N PHE A 48 -4.26 5.22 -3.75
CA PHE A 48 -2.96 5.67 -3.29
C PHE A 48 -2.24 6.51 -4.36
N ASP A 49 -2.21 6.03 -5.61
CA ASP A 49 -1.60 6.77 -6.72
C ASP A 49 -2.31 8.11 -6.98
N MET A 50 -3.65 8.16 -6.84
CA MET A 50 -4.41 9.42 -6.94
C MET A 50 -4.04 10.39 -5.82
N LEU A 51 -3.99 9.93 -4.57
CA LEU A 51 -3.62 10.78 -3.42
C LEU A 51 -2.20 11.32 -3.55
N MET A 52 -1.26 10.48 -3.98
CA MET A 52 0.12 10.88 -4.23
C MET A 52 0.18 11.99 -5.29
N LYS A 53 -0.54 11.85 -6.41
CA LYS A 53 -0.59 12.88 -7.46
C LYS A 53 -1.15 14.20 -6.94
N LEU A 54 -2.25 14.16 -6.19
CA LEU A 54 -2.84 15.36 -5.59
C LEU A 54 -1.84 16.06 -4.65
N LYS A 55 -1.20 15.28 -3.77
CA LYS A 55 -0.19 15.81 -2.84
C LYS A 55 1.03 16.37 -3.55
N LEU A 56 1.41 15.78 -4.68
CA LEU A 56 2.52 16.24 -5.49
C LEU A 56 2.20 17.58 -6.16
N VAL A 57 1.02 17.70 -6.79
CA VAL A 57 0.57 18.97 -7.40
C VAL A 57 0.50 20.08 -6.34
N GLU A 58 -0.01 19.77 -5.16
CA GLU A 58 -0.07 20.68 -4.01
C GLU A 58 1.34 21.09 -3.53
N ALA A 59 2.25 20.13 -3.36
CA ALA A 59 3.61 20.40 -2.86
C ALA A 59 4.47 21.22 -3.84
N LEU A 60 4.22 21.05 -5.14
CA LEU A 60 4.96 21.73 -6.20
C LEU A 60 4.34 23.08 -6.60
N ASP A 61 3.12 23.38 -6.14
CA ASP A 61 2.37 24.58 -6.50
C ASP A 61 2.34 24.78 -8.02
N LEU A 62 1.92 23.73 -8.75
CA LEU A 62 1.93 23.75 -10.21
C LEU A 62 0.80 24.63 -10.74
N SER A 63 1.12 25.47 -11.74
CA SER A 63 0.08 26.07 -12.57
C SER A 63 -0.63 25.01 -13.40
N SER A 64 -1.83 25.32 -13.92
CA SER A 64 -2.56 24.39 -14.81
C SER A 64 -1.71 23.95 -16.00
N GLU A 65 -1.03 24.88 -16.66
CA GLU A 65 -0.16 24.60 -17.80
C GLU A 65 1.04 23.73 -17.42
N GLN A 66 1.67 23.98 -16.27
CA GLN A 66 2.75 23.13 -15.76
C GLN A 66 2.23 21.73 -15.44
N GLY A 67 1.04 21.63 -14.81
CA GLY A 67 0.40 20.35 -14.49
C GLY A 67 0.14 19.50 -15.73
N ASP A 68 -0.39 20.10 -16.80
CA ASP A 68 -0.69 19.42 -18.07
C ASP A 68 0.57 18.84 -18.74
N ARG A 69 1.72 19.50 -18.58
CA ARG A 69 3.01 19.03 -19.12
C ARG A 69 3.74 18.07 -18.19
N PHE A 70 3.70 18.32 -16.88
CA PHE A 70 4.44 17.55 -15.88
C PHE A 70 3.79 16.19 -15.58
N LEU A 71 2.47 16.13 -15.43
CA LEU A 71 1.79 14.89 -15.03
C LEU A 71 2.00 13.72 -16.01
N PRO A 72 2.00 13.91 -17.34
CA PRO A 72 2.37 12.85 -18.27
C PRO A 72 3.78 12.29 -18.05
N VAL A 73 4.77 13.17 -17.83
CA VAL A 73 6.16 12.80 -17.55
C VAL A 73 6.25 12.01 -16.24
N PHE A 74 5.58 12.48 -15.18
CA PHE A 74 5.50 11.79 -13.91
C PHE A 74 4.84 10.40 -14.03
N ASN A 75 3.76 10.29 -14.81
CA ASN A 75 3.06 9.02 -15.02
C ASN A 75 3.96 7.98 -15.71
N GLN A 76 4.71 8.40 -16.74
CA GLN A 76 5.65 7.52 -17.44
C GLN A 76 6.77 7.04 -16.51
N TYR A 77 7.36 7.95 -15.74
CA TYR A 77 8.36 7.62 -14.73
C TYR A 77 7.83 6.58 -13.72
N ARG A 78 6.63 6.81 -13.18
CA ARG A 78 5.97 5.89 -12.23
C ARG A 78 5.70 4.53 -12.83
N GLN A 79 5.22 4.47 -14.08
CA GLN A 79 4.94 3.20 -14.76
C GLN A 79 6.23 2.38 -14.96
N LYS A 80 7.32 3.02 -15.41
CA LYS A 80 8.64 2.38 -15.55
C LYS A 80 9.13 1.88 -14.18
N THR A 81 9.06 2.71 -13.14
CA THR A 81 9.44 2.35 -11.77
C THR A 81 8.64 1.16 -11.23
N GLN A 82 7.32 1.13 -11.41
CA GLN A 82 6.48 0.00 -10.99
C GLN A 82 6.85 -1.30 -11.71
N ARG A 83 7.13 -1.26 -13.02
CA ARG A 83 7.57 -2.45 -13.77
C ARG A 83 8.90 -2.99 -13.23
N LEU A 84 9.87 -2.12 -12.99
CA LEU A 84 11.17 -2.48 -12.42
C LEU A 84 11.04 -3.07 -11.00
N LEU A 85 10.16 -2.49 -10.17
CA LEU A 85 9.89 -3.00 -8.83
C LEU A 85 9.25 -4.39 -8.85
N ARG A 86 8.30 -4.65 -9.76
CA ARG A 86 7.69 -5.99 -9.92
C ARG A 86 8.73 -7.02 -10.34
N ALA A 87 9.54 -6.72 -11.36
CA ALA A 87 10.61 -7.60 -11.80
C ALA A 87 11.63 -7.87 -10.68
N ARG A 88 12.00 -6.84 -9.91
CA ARG A 88 12.86 -7.02 -8.73
C ARG A 88 12.21 -7.92 -7.68
N GLY A 89 10.92 -7.75 -7.42
CA GLY A 89 10.17 -8.55 -6.45
C GLY A 89 10.08 -10.03 -6.84
N GLU A 90 9.92 -10.33 -8.13
CA GLU A 90 10.01 -11.71 -8.66
C GLU A 90 11.40 -12.32 -8.41
N LEU A 91 12.47 -11.62 -8.81
CA LEU A 91 13.84 -12.10 -8.58
C LEU A 91 14.16 -12.31 -7.11
N MET A 92 13.72 -11.40 -6.24
CA MET A 92 13.93 -11.52 -4.80
C MET A 92 13.18 -12.71 -4.19
N ARG A 93 11.99 -13.05 -4.72
CA ARG A 93 11.26 -14.25 -4.28
C ARG A 93 12.00 -15.52 -4.68
N ASP A 94 12.48 -15.60 -5.91
CA ASP A 94 13.27 -16.76 -6.39
C ASP A 94 14.53 -16.96 -5.55
N LEU A 95 15.30 -15.88 -5.34
CA LEU A 95 16.51 -15.91 -4.53
C LEU A 95 16.23 -16.23 -3.07
N SER A 96 15.16 -15.68 -2.49
CA SER A 96 14.76 -15.98 -1.12
C SER A 96 14.38 -17.45 -0.95
N ARG A 97 13.65 -18.03 -1.92
CA ARG A 97 13.31 -19.45 -1.90
C ARG A 97 14.55 -20.32 -2.00
N HIS A 98 15.47 -20.00 -2.91
CA HIS A 98 16.75 -20.69 -3.04
C HIS A 98 17.53 -20.69 -1.72
N VAL A 99 17.65 -19.52 -1.08
CA VAL A 99 18.39 -19.39 0.19
C VAL A 99 17.68 -20.14 1.32
N ARG A 100 16.35 -20.04 1.44
CA ARG A 100 15.58 -20.81 2.44
C ARG A 100 15.75 -22.32 2.24
N LEU A 101 15.74 -22.80 1.00
CA LEU A 101 15.99 -24.21 0.67
C LEU A 101 17.38 -24.65 1.14
N LYS A 102 18.43 -23.88 0.81
CA LYS A 102 19.80 -24.19 1.24
C LYS A 102 19.99 -24.16 2.76
N MET A 103 19.18 -23.39 3.48
CA MET A 103 19.19 -23.33 4.95
C MET A 103 18.26 -24.36 5.61
N GLY A 104 17.53 -25.18 4.85
CA GLY A 104 16.54 -26.11 5.41
C GLY A 104 15.34 -25.44 6.07
N ALA A 105 15.00 -24.20 5.65
CA ALA A 105 13.97 -23.36 6.26
C ALA A 105 12.71 -23.21 5.37
N LEU A 106 12.41 -24.23 4.57
CA LEU A 106 11.20 -24.30 3.75
C LEU A 106 10.00 -24.80 4.55
N GLU A 107 8.82 -24.30 4.21
CA GLU A 107 7.56 -24.82 4.72
C GLU A 107 7.07 -26.00 3.85
N GLU A 108 6.20 -26.85 4.40
CA GLU A 108 5.60 -27.96 3.65
C GLU A 108 4.93 -27.43 2.37
N GLY A 109 5.36 -27.96 1.21
CA GLY A 109 4.86 -27.54 -0.11
C GLY A 109 5.75 -26.53 -0.87
N GLU A 110 6.86 -26.05 -0.30
CA GLU A 110 7.82 -25.15 -0.99
C GLU A 110 9.06 -25.89 -1.57
N GLU A 111 8.96 -27.18 -1.88
CA GLU A 111 10.12 -28.03 -2.23
C GLU A 111 10.82 -27.63 -3.54
N ASN A 112 10.17 -26.85 -4.41
CA ASN A 112 10.72 -26.41 -5.70
C ASN A 112 11.25 -24.97 -5.62
N GLY A 113 12.56 -24.82 -5.40
CA GLY A 113 13.22 -23.51 -5.35
C GLY A 113 14.74 -23.51 -5.51
N GLU A 114 15.34 -24.67 -5.79
CA GLU A 114 16.78 -24.73 -6.02
C GLU A 114 17.11 -24.15 -7.40
N LEU A 115 18.17 -23.36 -7.45
CA LEU A 115 18.66 -22.70 -8.66
C LEU A 115 20.04 -23.29 -8.90
N SER A 116 20.35 -23.58 -10.16
CA SER A 116 21.72 -23.89 -10.57
C SER A 116 22.64 -22.68 -10.36
N GLU A 117 23.95 -22.91 -10.33
CA GLU A 117 24.93 -21.81 -10.20
C GLU A 117 24.81 -20.80 -11.35
N GLY A 118 24.50 -21.27 -12.57
CA GLY A 118 24.28 -20.43 -13.73
C GLY A 118 23.06 -19.52 -13.57
N GLU A 119 21.92 -20.08 -13.15
CA GLU A 119 20.70 -19.31 -12.87
C GLU A 119 20.90 -18.32 -11.73
N LEU A 120 21.59 -18.72 -10.65
CA LEU A 120 21.89 -17.83 -9.53
C LEU A 120 22.72 -16.62 -9.99
N LYS A 121 23.77 -16.85 -10.78
CA LYS A 121 24.60 -15.78 -11.37
C LYS A 121 23.77 -14.85 -12.27
N GLU A 122 22.90 -15.42 -13.11
CA GLU A 122 22.02 -14.64 -13.99
C GLU A 122 21.06 -13.75 -13.17
N ARG A 123 20.40 -14.30 -12.15
CA ARG A 123 19.46 -13.57 -11.28
C ARG A 123 20.16 -12.43 -10.53
N LEU A 124 21.37 -12.66 -10.01
CA LEU A 124 22.18 -11.63 -9.37
C LEU A 124 22.62 -10.53 -10.35
N ALA A 125 23.04 -10.89 -11.56
CA ALA A 125 23.38 -9.92 -12.61
C ALA A 125 22.15 -9.07 -12.99
N ARG A 126 20.98 -9.70 -13.10
CA ARG A 126 19.72 -9.02 -13.40
C ARG A 126 19.30 -8.05 -12.30
N LEU A 127 19.52 -8.38 -11.02
CA LEU A 127 19.31 -7.43 -9.92
C LEU A 127 20.18 -6.17 -10.05
N GLY A 128 21.45 -6.34 -10.42
CA GLY A 128 22.36 -5.23 -10.68
C GLY A 128 21.89 -4.35 -11.84
N GLU A 129 21.41 -4.97 -12.92
CA GLU A 129 20.85 -4.26 -14.06
C GLU A 129 19.58 -3.48 -13.71
N ILE A 130 18.65 -4.07 -12.95
CA ILE A 130 17.44 -3.36 -12.52
C ILE A 130 17.80 -2.11 -11.70
N ARG A 131 18.82 -2.17 -10.83
CA ARG A 131 19.27 -0.99 -10.07
C ARG A 131 19.78 0.11 -11.00
N ARG A 132 20.58 -0.24 -12.01
CA ARG A 132 21.04 0.74 -13.01
C ARG A 132 19.88 1.36 -13.79
N GLN A 133 18.91 0.54 -14.18
CA GLN A 133 17.71 1.02 -14.89
C GLN A 133 16.84 1.92 -14.01
N GLN A 134 16.75 1.65 -12.71
CA GLN A 134 16.04 2.52 -11.77
C GLN A 134 16.70 3.89 -11.66
N GLU A 135 18.04 3.93 -11.57
CA GLU A 135 18.78 5.18 -11.51
C GLU A 135 18.66 5.97 -12.81
N ALA A 136 18.88 5.32 -13.96
CA ALA A 136 18.73 5.95 -15.26
C ALA A 136 17.30 6.49 -15.49
N ASN A 137 16.27 5.75 -15.09
CA ASN A 137 14.88 6.22 -15.16
C ASN A 137 14.64 7.44 -14.26
N ARG A 138 15.32 7.54 -13.12
CA ARG A 138 15.22 8.67 -12.20
C ARG A 138 15.93 9.91 -12.77
N GLU A 139 17.12 9.75 -13.33
CA GLU A 139 17.86 10.83 -14.00
C GLU A 139 17.07 11.37 -15.20
N GLU A 140 16.56 10.48 -16.07
CA GLU A 140 15.71 10.84 -17.21
C GLU A 140 14.47 11.62 -16.76
N PHE A 141 13.83 11.17 -15.68
CA PHE A 141 12.67 11.86 -15.11
C PHE A 141 13.00 13.28 -14.67
N TYR A 142 14.07 13.49 -13.90
CA TYR A 142 14.43 14.83 -13.42
C TYR A 142 14.85 15.77 -14.55
N GLN A 143 15.55 15.26 -15.57
CA GLN A 143 15.88 16.04 -16.77
C GLN A 143 14.62 16.51 -17.50
N ASN A 144 13.65 15.61 -17.70
CA ASN A 144 12.40 15.94 -18.39
C ASN A 144 11.50 16.85 -17.53
N ALA A 145 11.42 16.60 -16.22
CA ALA A 145 10.68 17.45 -15.29
C ALA A 145 11.24 18.88 -15.24
N GLY A 146 12.57 19.04 -15.28
CA GLY A 146 13.25 20.34 -15.30
C GLY A 146 12.97 21.20 -16.54
N GLN A 147 12.38 20.64 -17.61
CA GLN A 147 11.90 21.42 -18.75
C GLN A 147 10.59 22.17 -18.47
N THR A 148 9.83 21.73 -17.45
CA THR A 148 8.52 22.29 -17.06
C THR A 148 8.56 22.97 -15.70
N LEU A 149 9.34 22.42 -14.77
CA LEU A 149 9.45 22.89 -13.39
C LEU A 149 10.61 23.88 -13.25
N SER A 150 10.42 24.88 -12.38
CA SER A 150 11.54 25.71 -11.93
C SER A 150 12.54 24.89 -11.10
N THR A 151 13.77 25.38 -10.94
CA THR A 151 14.78 24.74 -10.08
C THR A 151 14.28 24.56 -8.65
N GLU A 152 13.52 25.52 -8.12
CA GLU A 152 12.94 25.42 -6.78
C GLU A 152 11.87 24.32 -6.72
N GLN A 153 10.98 24.24 -7.71
CA GLN A 153 9.98 23.18 -7.81
C GLN A 153 10.65 21.80 -7.95
N LEU A 154 11.72 21.70 -8.74
CA LEU A 154 12.50 20.46 -8.87
C LEU A 154 13.14 20.03 -7.54
N ALA A 155 13.67 20.98 -6.77
CA ALA A 155 14.19 20.69 -5.43
C ALA A 155 13.08 20.23 -4.48
N ARG A 156 11.89 20.88 -4.51
CA ARG A 156 10.72 20.46 -3.74
C ARG A 156 10.27 19.04 -4.12
N LEU A 157 10.31 18.70 -5.40
CA LEU A 157 10.00 17.35 -5.90
C LEU A 157 10.93 16.30 -5.29
N ILE A 158 12.25 16.54 -5.33
CA ILE A 158 13.25 15.61 -4.77
C ILE A 158 13.00 15.41 -3.27
N VAL A 159 12.80 16.49 -2.51
CA VAL A 159 12.51 16.41 -1.07
C VAL A 159 11.19 15.70 -0.80
N PHE A 160 10.17 15.95 -1.62
CA PHE A 160 8.88 15.28 -1.53
C PHE A 160 9.03 13.77 -1.71
N GLU A 161 9.71 13.31 -2.76
CA GLU A 161 9.91 11.88 -3.02
C GLU A 161 10.63 11.18 -1.85
N GLU A 162 11.69 11.80 -1.32
CA GLU A 162 12.45 11.28 -0.18
C GLU A 162 11.61 11.19 1.11
N ARG A 163 10.78 12.20 1.38
CA ARG A 163 9.89 12.21 2.56
C ARG A 163 8.72 11.25 2.39
N PHE A 164 8.10 11.25 1.22
CA PHE A 164 6.95 10.41 0.91
C PHE A 164 7.31 8.93 0.98
N ALA A 165 8.48 8.54 0.45
CA ALA A 165 8.98 7.17 0.57
C ALA A 165 9.09 6.70 2.03
N ARG A 166 9.62 7.56 2.93
CA ARG A 166 9.71 7.27 4.37
C ARG A 166 8.34 7.16 5.04
N GLU A 167 7.41 8.03 4.66
CA GLU A 167 6.08 8.08 5.25
C GLU A 167 5.22 6.89 4.84
N ILE A 168 5.33 6.43 3.59
CA ILE A 168 4.71 5.17 3.12
C ILE A 168 5.21 3.98 3.93
N VAL A 169 6.54 3.83 4.08
CA VAL A 169 7.14 2.68 4.79
C VAL A 169 6.67 2.64 6.24
N ARG A 170 6.45 3.80 6.86
CA ARG A 170 5.98 3.91 8.24
C ARG A 170 4.48 3.64 8.41
N ASN A 171 3.66 3.98 7.40
CA ASN A 171 2.21 3.99 7.51
C ASN A 171 1.49 2.87 6.74
N LEU A 172 2.19 2.04 5.95
CA LEU A 172 1.61 0.83 5.38
C LEU A 172 1.57 -0.28 6.44
N PRO A 173 0.39 -0.90 6.71
CA PRO A 173 0.35 -2.12 7.50
C PRO A 173 1.17 -3.18 6.76
N ASN A 174 2.16 -3.77 7.45
CA ASN A 174 2.87 -4.95 6.94
C ASN A 174 1.83 -6.03 6.59
N PRO A 175 1.95 -6.69 5.42
CA PRO A 175 1.16 -7.87 5.10
C PRO A 175 1.42 -8.98 6.13
#